data_AF-A0A521XQT8-F1
#
_entry.id   AF-A0A521XQT8-F1
#
_cell.length_a   1.000
_cell.length_b   1.000
_cell.length_c   1.000
_cell.angle_alpha   90.00
_cell.angle_beta   90.00
_cell.angle_gamma   90.00
#
_symmetry.space_group_name_H-M   'P 1'
#
loop_
_entity.id
_entity.type
_entity.pdbx_description
1 polymer ?
#
loop_
_entity_poly.entity_id
_entity_poly.type
_entity_poly.pdbx_seq_one_letter_code
_entity_poly.pdbx_strand_id
1 'polypeptide(L)'
;MSKDSTYVQGLLSRQTDFKKEREELMQSLKDGQDRLQTLNGAIAGIDQLLILEGVTPVIATSTASTVVSEDQSLAEVLKMILSDRKPRTVEELAELLKETGFDFENKNPLRAVGFTLMGMGRGEKYTKFSDGRWKFIG
;
A
#
# COMPACT_ATOMS: atom_id res chain seq x y z
N MET A 1 -15.69 -47.65 14.81
CA MET A 1 -15.96 -46.20 14.88
C MET A 1 -14.85 -45.50 14.12
N SER A 2 -15.18 -44.75 13.06
CA SER A 2 -14.21 -44.32 12.05
C SER A 2 -13.36 -43.13 12.53
N LYS A 3 -12.03 -43.29 12.51
CA LYS A 3 -11.03 -42.27 12.85
C LYS A 3 -11.07 -41.04 11.92
N ASP A 4 -11.67 -41.20 10.73
CA ASP A 4 -11.78 -40.13 9.73
C ASP A 4 -12.77 -39.04 10.15
N SER A 5 -13.80 -39.38 10.93
CA SER A 5 -14.81 -38.41 11.40
C SER A 5 -14.23 -37.42 12.42
N THR A 6 -13.36 -37.91 13.32
CA THR A 6 -12.75 -37.09 14.38
C THR A 6 -11.71 -36.11 13.83
N TYR A 7 -10.96 -36.52 12.79
CA TYR A 7 -9.98 -35.66 12.12
C TYR A 7 -10.65 -34.50 11.37
N VAL A 8 -11.72 -34.78 10.63
CA VAL A 8 -12.48 -33.75 9.90
C VAL A 8 -13.13 -32.75 10.87
N GLN A 9 -13.66 -33.21 12.01
CA GLN A 9 -14.18 -32.30 13.03
C GLN A 9 -13.10 -31.41 13.66
N GLY A 10 -11.89 -31.95 13.89
CA GLY A 10 -10.75 -31.16 14.37
C GLY A 10 -10.32 -30.07 13.40
N LEU A 11 -10.34 -30.35 12.08
CA LEU A 11 -10.04 -29.36 11.05
C LEU A 11 -11.13 -28.27 10.96
N LEU A 12 -12.41 -28.64 11.07
CA LEU A 12 -13.52 -27.69 11.07
C LEU A 12 -13.43 -26.74 12.27
N SER A 13 -13.14 -27.26 13.47
CA SER A 13 -12.95 -26.42 14.68
C SER A 13 -11.82 -25.41 14.49
N ARG A 14 -10.66 -25.84 14.00
CA ARG A 14 -9.53 -24.94 13.74
C ARG A 14 -9.84 -23.90 12.65
N GLN A 15 -10.59 -24.28 11.63
CA GLN A 15 -11.01 -23.35 10.59
C GLN A 15 -11.91 -22.26 11.16
N THR A 16 -12.84 -22.60 12.06
CA THR A 16 -13.67 -21.60 12.76
C THR A 16 -12.84 -20.71 13.68
N ASP A 17 -11.88 -21.27 14.42
CA ASP A 17 -11.01 -20.51 15.31
C ASP A 17 -10.17 -19.48 14.52
N PHE A 18 -9.55 -19.89 13.42
CA PHE A 18 -8.78 -18.97 12.56
C PHE A 18 -9.64 -17.91 11.88
N LYS A 19 -10.89 -18.24 11.50
CA LYS A 19 -11.81 -17.24 10.95
C LYS A 19 -12.14 -16.16 11.98
N LYS A 20 -12.37 -16.58 13.23
CA LYS A 20 -12.67 -15.68 14.33
C LYS A 20 -11.46 -14.79 14.66
N GLU A 21 -10.27 -15.36 14.76
CA GLU A 21 -9.03 -14.61 15.01
C GLU A 21 -8.76 -13.59 13.89
N ARG A 22 -8.99 -13.96 12.63
CA ARG A 22 -8.89 -13.02 11.50
C ARG A 22 -9.87 -11.86 11.63
N GLU A 23 -11.10 -12.12 12.06
CA GLU A 23 -12.12 -11.09 12.22
C GLU A 23 -11.79 -10.13 13.37
N GLU A 24 -11.28 -10.64 14.49
CA GLU A 24 -10.78 -9.84 15.61
C GLU A 24 -9.60 -8.95 15.20
N LEU A 25 -8.65 -9.49 14.43
CA LEU A 25 -7.51 -8.72 13.91
C LEU A 25 -7.96 -7.63 12.93
N MET A 26 -8.89 -7.92 12.01
CA MET A 26 -9.43 -6.91 11.11
C MET A 26 -10.13 -5.78 11.88
N GLN A 27 -10.88 -6.11 12.93
CA GLN A 27 -11.53 -5.10 13.77
C GLN A 27 -10.49 -4.21 14.48
N SER A 28 -9.45 -4.81 15.05
CA SER A 28 -8.36 -4.05 15.69
C SER A 28 -7.62 -3.14 14.71
N LEU A 29 -7.45 -3.57 13.46
CA LEU A 29 -6.79 -2.78 12.42
C LEU A 29 -7.64 -1.57 12.03
N LYS A 30 -8.96 -1.77 11.86
CA LYS A 30 -9.93 -0.70 11.62
C LYS A 30 -9.95 0.32 12.76
N ASP A 31 -10.02 -0.14 14.01
CA ASP A 31 -10.02 0.76 15.17
C ASP A 31 -8.71 1.58 15.23
N GLY A 32 -7.58 0.97 14.86
CA GLY A 32 -6.29 1.64 14.73
C GLY A 32 -6.29 2.73 13.63
N GLN A 33 -6.86 2.43 12.47
CA GLN A 33 -7.00 3.39 11.38
C GLN A 33 -7.90 4.58 11.75
N ASP A 34 -9.05 4.33 12.37
CA ASP A 34 -9.97 5.38 12.82
C ASP A 34 -9.30 6.30 13.86
N ARG A 35 -8.48 5.72 14.74
CA ARG A 35 -7.69 6.49 15.71
C ARG A 35 -6.63 7.36 15.02
N LEU A 36 -5.94 6.84 14.00
CA LEU A 36 -4.97 7.62 13.23
C LEU A 36 -5.65 8.77 12.47
N GLN A 37 -6.81 8.54 11.86
CA GLN A 37 -7.58 9.60 11.20
C GLN A 37 -7.99 10.70 12.17
N THR A 38 -8.45 10.32 13.37
CA THR A 38 -8.80 11.28 14.44
C THR A 38 -7.59 12.12 14.85
N LEU A 39 -6.42 11.49 15.02
CA LEU A 39 -5.18 12.21 15.36
C LEU A 39 -4.74 13.15 14.24
N ASN A 40 -4.83 12.72 12.98
CA ASN A 40 -4.50 13.56 11.83
C ASN A 40 -5.43 14.78 11.74
N GLY A 41 -6.72 14.61 12.01
CA GLY A 41 -7.68 15.72 12.09
C GLY A 41 -7.34 16.71 13.20
N ALA A 42 -6.97 16.20 14.39
CA ALA A 42 -6.55 17.05 15.51
C ALA A 42 -5.27 17.82 15.22
N ILE A 43 -4.27 17.18 14.60
CA ILE A 43 -3.02 17.82 14.17
C ILE A 43 -3.32 18.94 13.16
N ALA A 44 -4.14 18.66 12.14
CA ALA A 44 -4.52 19.68 11.16
C ALA A 44 -5.24 20.88 11.78
N GLY A 45 -6.09 20.65 12.80
CA GLY A 45 -6.72 21.71 13.57
C GLY A 45 -5.70 22.55 14.36
N ILE A 46 -4.72 21.91 14.99
CA ILE A 46 -3.63 22.60 15.70
C ILE A 46 -2.77 23.41 14.73
N ASP A 47 -2.45 22.86 13.56
CA ASP A 47 -1.69 23.57 12.53
C ASP A 47 -2.42 24.84 12.07
N GLN A 48 -3.74 24.78 11.88
CA GLN A 48 -4.54 25.96 11.57
C GLN A 48 -4.48 27.02 12.68
N LEU A 49 -4.52 26.61 13.95
CA LEU A 49 -4.39 27.53 15.08
C LEU A 49 -2.99 28.17 15.12
N LEU A 50 -1.93 27.40 14.88
CA LEU A 50 -0.56 27.92 14.84
C LEU A 50 -0.37 28.94 13.72
N ILE A 51 -0.94 28.69 12.55
CA ILE A 51 -0.92 29.64 11.41
C ILE A 51 -1.61 30.95 11.78
N LEU A 52 -2.76 30.89 12.47
CA LEU A 52 -3.49 32.09 12.93
C LEU A 52 -2.68 32.92 13.92
N GLU A 53 -1.88 32.28 14.77
CA GLU A 53 -0.95 32.92 15.71
C GLU A 53 0.36 33.42 15.05
N GLY A 54 0.47 33.31 13.72
CA GLY A 54 1.65 33.76 12.96
C GLY A 54 2.87 32.85 13.08
N VAL A 55 2.70 31.65 13.63
CA VAL A 55 3.74 30.62 13.71
C VAL A 55 3.55 29.69 12.51
N THR A 56 4.52 29.66 11.60
CA THR A 56 4.54 28.60 10.57
C THR A 56 4.76 27.26 11.27
N PRO A 57 3.78 26.34 11.25
CA PRO A 57 3.97 25.02 11.83
C PRO A 57 5.16 24.38 11.13
N VAL A 58 5.99 23.66 11.90
CA VAL A 58 6.98 22.79 11.32
C VAL A 58 6.18 21.75 10.55
N ILE A 59 6.05 21.96 9.24
CA ILE A 59 5.75 20.90 8.30
C ILE A 59 6.98 19.99 8.43
N ALA A 60 6.98 19.14 9.47
CA ALA A 60 7.57 17.84 9.31
C ALA A 60 6.90 17.40 8.03
N THR A 61 7.67 17.37 6.95
CA THR A 61 7.22 16.83 5.69
C THR A 61 6.67 15.50 6.10
N SER A 62 5.36 15.44 6.28
CA SER A 62 4.56 14.31 5.93
C SER A 62 5.01 14.14 4.49
N THR A 63 6.09 13.39 4.30
CA THR A 63 6.01 12.22 3.47
C THR A 63 4.64 11.69 3.82
N ALA A 64 3.66 12.16 3.05
CA ALA A 64 2.47 11.42 2.83
C ALA A 64 3.06 10.08 2.43
N SER A 65 3.24 9.19 3.41
CA SER A 65 2.75 7.85 3.31
C SER A 65 1.36 8.08 2.77
N THR A 66 1.29 8.15 1.43
CA THR A 66 0.10 7.90 0.68
C THR A 66 -0.34 6.61 1.32
N VAL A 67 -1.36 6.72 2.17
CA VAL A 67 -2.03 5.56 2.70
C VAL A 67 -2.56 4.94 1.43
N VAL A 68 -1.78 4.00 0.87
CA VAL A 68 -2.23 3.09 -0.15
C VAL A 68 -3.41 2.44 0.52
N SER A 69 -4.60 2.95 0.21
CA SER A 69 -5.84 2.36 0.66
C SER A 69 -5.77 0.90 0.23
N GLU A 70 -6.21 -0.04 1.06
CA GLU A 70 -6.12 -1.50 0.76
C GLU A 70 -6.74 -1.89 -0.60
N ASP A 71 -7.49 -0.98 -1.24
CA ASP A 71 -8.07 -1.11 -2.58
C ASP A 71 -7.22 -0.59 -3.75
N GLN A 72 -6.06 0.05 -3.53
CA GLN A 72 -5.24 0.56 -4.63
C GLN A 72 -4.42 -0.56 -5.29
N SER A 73 -4.66 -0.76 -6.57
CA SER A 73 -3.92 -1.74 -7.36
C SER A 73 -2.45 -1.33 -7.49
N LEU A 74 -1.55 -2.32 -7.58
CA LEU A 74 -0.12 -2.08 -7.86
C LEU A 74 0.11 -1.14 -9.06
N ALA A 75 -0.77 -1.22 -10.06
CA ALA A 75 -0.72 -0.35 -11.22
C ALA A 75 -1.00 1.12 -10.87
N GLU A 76 -1.95 1.42 -9.99
CA GLU A 76 -2.28 2.79 -9.59
C GLU A 76 -1.14 3.44 -8.80
N VAL A 77 -0.54 2.70 -7.89
CA VAL A 77 0.60 3.20 -7.11
C VAL A 77 1.81 3.43 -8.03
N LEU A 78 2.07 2.52 -8.98
CA LEU A 78 3.10 2.74 -10.00
C LEU A 78 2.83 3.95 -10.90
N LYS A 79 1.56 4.20 -11.28
CA LYS A 79 1.18 5.40 -12.04
C LYS A 79 1.47 6.67 -11.24
N MET A 80 1.18 6.66 -9.94
CA MET A 80 1.46 7.78 -9.04
C MET A 80 2.96 8.03 -8.94
N ILE A 81 3.77 7.00 -8.71
CA ILE A 81 5.23 7.12 -8.62
C ILE A 81 5.83 7.65 -9.94
N LEU A 82 5.38 7.13 -11.09
CA LEU A 82 5.88 7.54 -12.41
C LEU A 82 5.29 8.87 -12.91
N SER A 83 4.34 9.47 -12.19
CA SER A 83 3.75 10.77 -12.55
C SER A 83 4.77 11.91 -12.53
N ASP A 84 5.87 11.74 -11.79
CA ASP A 84 7.00 12.67 -11.73
C ASP A 84 7.83 12.74 -13.02
N ARG A 85 7.52 11.91 -14.02
CA ARG A 85 8.18 11.80 -15.33
C ARG A 85 9.68 11.49 -15.24
N LYS A 86 10.15 10.96 -14.11
CA LYS A 86 11.54 10.52 -13.97
C LYS A 86 11.68 9.08 -14.47
N PRO A 87 12.68 8.79 -15.31
CA PRO A 87 12.95 7.42 -15.73
C PRO A 87 13.50 6.62 -14.55
N ARG A 88 12.89 5.46 -14.24
CA ARG A 88 13.25 4.63 -13.08
C ARG A 88 13.37 3.15 -13.45
N THR A 89 14.26 2.41 -12.80
CA THR A 89 14.38 0.95 -12.99
C THR A 89 13.28 0.19 -12.23
N VAL A 90 13.15 -1.10 -12.51
CA VAL A 90 12.20 -1.98 -11.79
C VAL A 90 12.57 -2.08 -10.31
N GLU A 91 13.87 -2.13 -10.02
CA GLU A 91 14.42 -2.18 -8.67
C GLU A 91 14.08 -0.91 -7.88
N GLU A 92 14.35 0.26 -8.47
CA GLU A 92 14.03 1.57 -7.86
C GLU A 92 12.53 1.71 -7.59
N LEU A 93 11.68 1.25 -8.52
CA LEU A 93 10.23 1.29 -8.35
C LEU A 93 9.74 0.33 -7.25
N ALA A 94 10.37 -0.85 -7.12
CA ALA A 94 10.05 -1.79 -6.05
C ALA A 94 10.44 -1.28 -4.66
N GLU A 95 11.55 -0.56 -4.55
CA GLU A 95 11.96 0.11 -3.30
C GLU A 95 10.99 1.23 -2.94
N LEU A 96 10.67 2.12 -3.89
CA LEU A 96 9.70 3.21 -3.67
C LEU A 96 8.31 2.68 -3.27
N LEU A 97 7.88 1.56 -3.84
CA LEU A 97 6.62 0.91 -3.46
C LEU A 97 6.64 0.44 -2.00
N LYS A 98 7.76 -0.13 -1.53
CA LYS A 98 7.90 -0.48 -0.11
C LYS A 98 7.90 0.75 0.79
N GLU A 99 8.55 1.84 0.37
CA GLU A 99 8.52 3.12 1.10
C GLU A 99 7.11 3.72 1.19
N THR A 100 6.27 3.49 0.18
CA THR A 100 4.86 3.90 0.19
C THR A 100 3.98 3.02 1.09
N GLY A 101 4.51 1.94 1.66
CA GLY A 101 3.76 0.98 2.48
C GLY A 101 2.96 -0.03 1.66
N PHE A 102 3.26 -0.20 0.37
CA PHE A 102 2.60 -1.22 -0.47
C PHE A 102 3.06 -2.62 -0.04
N ASP A 103 2.12 -3.45 0.39
CA ASP A 103 2.39 -4.85 0.70
C ASP A 103 2.31 -5.71 -0.58
N PHE A 104 3.41 -6.39 -0.89
CA PHE A 104 3.47 -7.36 -1.99
C PHE A 104 2.90 -8.74 -1.60
N GLU A 105 2.40 -8.87 -0.37
CA GLU A 105 1.95 -10.11 0.25
C GLU A 105 3.07 -11.17 0.20
N ASN A 106 2.92 -12.17 -0.67
CA ASN A 106 3.86 -13.27 -0.89
C ASN A 106 4.51 -13.25 -2.29
N LYS A 107 4.30 -12.19 -3.08
CA LYS A 107 4.83 -12.09 -4.44
C LYS A 107 6.22 -11.48 -4.42
N ASN A 108 7.09 -11.95 -5.34
CA ASN A 108 8.38 -11.33 -5.55
C ASN A 108 8.17 -9.89 -6.08
N PRO A 109 8.62 -8.84 -5.38
CA PRO A 109 8.37 -7.45 -5.76
C PRO A 109 8.86 -7.09 -7.16
N LEU A 110 10.06 -7.54 -7.54
CA LEU A 110 10.64 -7.26 -8.86
C LEU A 110 9.81 -7.88 -9.97
N ARG A 111 9.31 -9.11 -9.77
CA ARG A 111 8.42 -9.77 -10.72
C ARG A 111 7.07 -9.05 -10.81
N ALA A 112 6.47 -8.71 -9.67
CA ALA A 112 5.17 -8.04 -9.62
C ALA A 112 5.22 -6.67 -10.32
N VAL A 113 6.25 -5.88 -10.03
CA VAL A 113 6.48 -4.57 -10.66
C VAL A 113 6.77 -4.74 -12.15
N GLY A 114 7.67 -5.65 -12.53
CA GLY A 114 8.02 -5.90 -13.93
C GLY A 114 6.82 -6.32 -14.78
N PHE A 115 5.98 -7.24 -14.30
CA PHE A 115 4.75 -7.65 -15.00
C PHE A 115 3.74 -6.51 -15.12
N THR A 116 3.57 -5.73 -14.06
CA THR A 116 2.64 -4.58 -14.07
C THR A 116 3.10 -3.51 -15.05
N LEU A 117 4.39 -3.18 -15.08
CA LEU A 117 4.97 -2.23 -16.03
C LEU A 117 4.84 -2.71 -17.48
N MET A 118 5.06 -4.01 -17.74
CA MET A 118 4.80 -4.58 -19.08
C MET A 118 3.33 -4.47 -19.48
N GLY A 119 2.39 -4.59 -18.54
CA GLY A 119 0.97 -4.33 -18.77
C GLY A 119 0.69 -2.85 -19.07
N MET A 120 1.30 -1.94 -18.30
CA MET A 120 1.15 -0.48 -18.46
C MET A 120 1.75 0.04 -19.78
N GLY A 121 2.88 -0.53 -20.21
CA GLY A 121 3.55 -0.20 -21.47
C GLY A 121 2.81 -0.63 -22.73
N ARG A 122 1.71 -1.38 -22.61
CA ARG A 122 0.80 -1.64 -23.74
C ARG A 122 -0.02 -0.40 -24.11
N GLY A 123 -0.13 0.57 -23.21
CA GLY A 123 -0.71 1.87 -23.54
C GLY A 123 0.36 2.86 -23.99
N GLU A 124 0.00 3.84 -24.83
CA GLU A 124 0.91 4.87 -25.36
C GLU A 124 1.48 5.83 -24.31
N LYS A 125 1.11 5.66 -23.03
CA LYS A 125 1.46 6.58 -21.95
C LYS A 125 2.75 6.22 -21.20
N TYR A 126 3.24 4.99 -21.34
CA TYR A 126 4.44 4.51 -20.64
C TYR A 126 5.40 3.88 -21.63
N THR A 127 6.67 4.26 -21.55
CA THR A 127 7.72 3.70 -22.42
C THR A 127 8.85 3.11 -21.60
N LYS A 128 9.46 2.06 -22.17
CA LYS A 128 10.68 1.43 -21.65
C LYS A 128 11.86 1.88 -22.50
N PHE A 129 12.89 2.40 -21.86
CA PHE A 129 14.15 2.75 -22.48
C PHE A 129 15.04 1.51 -22.68
N SER A 130 16.03 1.64 -23.57
CA SER A 130 17.00 0.58 -23.88
C SER A 130 17.86 0.17 -22.68
N ASP A 131 18.03 1.05 -21.70
CA ASP A 131 18.73 0.82 -20.43
C ASP A 131 17.88 0.08 -19.38
N GLY A 132 16.63 -0.25 -19.71
CA GLY A 132 15.71 -0.94 -18.81
C GLY A 132 14.86 -0.03 -17.92
N ARG A 133 15.02 1.30 -18.00
CA ARG A 133 14.21 2.26 -17.24
C ARG A 133 12.84 2.48 -17.85
N TRP A 134 11.87 2.83 -17.00
CA TRP A 134 10.49 3.11 -17.36
C TRP A 134 10.14 4.57 -17.06
N LYS A 135 9.33 5.17 -17.94
CA LYS A 135 8.87 6.55 -17.77
C LYS A 135 7.46 6.76 -18.32
N PHE A 136 6.71 7.64 -17.67
CA PHE A 136 5.48 8.21 -18.18
C PHE A 136 5.76 9.28 -19.25
N ILE A 137 5.18 9.13 -20.44
CA ILE A 137 5.37 10.03 -21.59
C ILE A 137 4.15 10.93 -21.89
N GLY A 138 2.98 10.63 -21.32
CA GLY A 138 1.78 11.48 -21.42
C GLY A 138 0.68 10.87 -22.28
#